data_AF-A0A957VAU4-F1
#
_entry.id   AF-A0A957VAU4-F1
#
_cell.length_a   1.000
_cell.length_b   1.000
_cell.length_c   1.000
_cell.angle_alpha   90.00
_cell.angle_beta   90.00
_cell.angle_gamma   90.00
#
_symmetry.space_group_name_H-M   'P 1'
#
loop_
_entity.id
_entity.type
_entity.pdbx_description
1 polymer ?
#
loop_
_entity_poly.entity_id
_entity_poly.type
_entity_poly.pdbx_seq_one_letter_code
_entity_poly.pdbx_strand_id
1 'polypeptide(L)'
;WQFCGERHAPINHADRTWQDALDRLGAGQVLHLRRLMESRPFFSRIPDQSILVGNPTERGSHMRATRDEAGRYAFVYTPLTQPITVRLDWAAEETIRAWWYNPRTGGATEIGRFAAAGQLTFQPPIDGPDWVLVIDDAAADFGRPGIQ
;
A
#
# COMPACT_ATOMS: atom_id res chain seq x y z
N TRP A 1 -21.16 -6.32 -11.20
CA TRP A 1 -20.63 -7.20 -12.26
C TRP A 1 -21.70 -7.66 -13.25
N GLN A 2 -22.94 -7.92 -12.82
CA GLN A 2 -24.05 -8.36 -13.71
C GLN A 2 -24.86 -7.25 -14.41
N PHE A 3 -24.46 -5.98 -14.29
CA PHE A 3 -25.26 -4.84 -14.77
C PHE A 3 -26.72 -4.82 -14.26
N CYS A 4 -26.92 -5.17 -12.98
CA CYS A 4 -28.24 -5.16 -12.32
C CYS A 4 -28.93 -3.81 -12.52
N GLY A 5 -30.20 -3.83 -12.88
CA GLY A 5 -30.99 -2.63 -13.20
C GLY A 5 -32.31 -3.00 -13.84
N GLU A 6 -32.98 -2.02 -14.45
CA GLU A 6 -34.30 -2.20 -15.05
C GLU A 6 -34.37 -3.39 -16.04
N ARG A 7 -33.29 -3.60 -16.81
CA ARG A 7 -33.18 -4.68 -17.80
C ARG A 7 -32.77 -6.03 -17.19
N HIS A 8 -32.13 -6.05 -16.03
CA HIS A 8 -31.48 -7.23 -15.47
C HIS A 8 -31.78 -7.37 -13.97
N ALA A 9 -32.57 -8.39 -13.64
CA ALA A 9 -32.94 -8.71 -12.26
C ALA A 9 -31.71 -9.03 -11.39
N PRO A 10 -31.78 -8.78 -10.07
CA PRO A 10 -30.67 -9.03 -9.17
C PRO A 10 -30.41 -10.53 -8.99
N ILE A 11 -29.21 -10.98 -9.34
CA ILE A 11 -28.63 -12.28 -8.92
C ILE A 11 -27.68 -12.03 -7.74
N ASN A 12 -27.55 -13.00 -6.83
CA ASN A 12 -26.67 -12.96 -5.66
C ASN A 12 -26.86 -11.75 -4.76
N HIS A 13 -28.12 -11.38 -4.50
CA HIS A 13 -28.50 -10.31 -3.56
C HIS A 13 -27.88 -8.94 -3.90
N ALA A 14 -27.81 -8.60 -5.19
CA ALA A 14 -27.45 -7.23 -5.58
C ALA A 14 -28.47 -6.24 -4.97
N ASP A 15 -27.95 -5.30 -4.20
CA ASP A 15 -28.72 -4.36 -3.38
C ASP A 15 -29.03 -3.04 -4.09
N ARG A 16 -28.47 -2.82 -5.29
CA ARG A 16 -28.65 -1.58 -6.08
C ARG A 16 -28.34 -1.79 -7.57
N THR A 17 -28.63 -0.77 -8.37
CA THR A 17 -28.30 -0.79 -9.81
C THR A 17 -26.80 -0.65 -10.04
N TRP A 18 -26.33 -1.04 -11.23
CA TRP A 18 -24.92 -0.90 -11.59
C TRP A 18 -24.49 0.56 -11.72
N GLN A 19 -25.40 1.46 -12.09
CA GLN A 19 -25.15 2.90 -12.18
C GLN A 19 -24.88 3.47 -10.79
N ASP A 20 -25.77 3.18 -9.82
CA ASP A 20 -25.58 3.59 -8.42
C ASP A 20 -24.33 2.95 -7.78
N ALA A 21 -23.94 1.77 -8.26
CA ALA A 21 -22.75 1.08 -7.77
C ALA A 21 -21.44 1.75 -8.21
N LEU A 22 -21.44 2.57 -9.28
CA LEU A 22 -20.26 3.33 -9.72
C LEU A 22 -19.82 4.36 -8.69
N ASP A 23 -20.77 4.94 -7.94
CA ASP A 23 -20.51 5.94 -6.92
C ASP A 23 -20.14 5.34 -5.55
N ARG A 24 -19.94 4.02 -5.46
CA ARG A 24 -19.44 3.40 -4.23
C ARG A 24 -18.01 3.86 -3.96
N LEU A 25 -17.72 4.11 -2.69
CA LEU A 25 -16.39 4.52 -2.21
C LEU A 25 -15.26 3.63 -2.77
N GLY A 26 -15.46 2.31 -2.77
CA GLY A 26 -14.48 1.36 -3.29
C GLY A 26 -14.16 1.50 -4.79
N ALA A 27 -15.11 1.99 -5.60
CA ALA A 27 -14.88 2.20 -7.03
C ALA A 27 -13.85 3.33 -7.26
N GLY A 28 -13.92 4.41 -6.47
CA GLY A 28 -12.94 5.50 -6.50
C GLY A 28 -11.58 5.10 -5.92
N GLN A 29 -11.55 4.21 -4.93
CA GLN A 29 -10.31 3.84 -4.23
C GLN A 29 -9.30 3.10 -5.11
N VAL A 30 -9.73 2.40 -6.17
CA VAL A 30 -8.82 1.74 -7.12
C VAL A 30 -7.87 2.75 -7.80
N LEU A 31 -8.30 4.00 -7.95
CA LEU A 31 -7.44 5.07 -8.49
C LEU A 31 -6.25 5.35 -7.58
N HIS A 32 -6.43 5.29 -6.25
CA HIS A 32 -5.34 5.49 -5.29
C HIS A 32 -4.31 4.37 -5.41
N LEU A 33 -4.76 3.11 -5.52
CA LEU A 33 -3.86 2.00 -5.78
C LEU A 33 -3.06 2.21 -7.07
N ARG A 34 -3.73 2.55 -8.18
CA ARG A 34 -3.03 2.83 -9.46
C ARG A 34 -1.96 3.91 -9.29
N ARG A 35 -2.33 5.06 -8.72
CA ARG A 35 -1.42 6.19 -8.52
C ARG A 35 -0.23 5.82 -7.64
N LEU A 36 -0.45 5.08 -6.55
CA LEU A 36 0.64 4.58 -5.72
C LEU A 36 1.58 3.67 -6.54
N MET A 37 1.01 2.73 -7.28
CA MET A 37 1.78 1.74 -8.03
C MET A 37 2.59 2.36 -9.18
N GLU A 38 2.09 3.45 -9.76
CA GLU A 38 2.74 4.25 -10.82
C GLU A 38 3.70 5.32 -10.28
N SER A 39 3.62 5.67 -8.99
CA SER A 39 4.49 6.70 -8.39
C SER A 39 5.96 6.26 -8.22
N ARG A 40 6.27 4.99 -8.49
CA ARG A 40 7.62 4.41 -8.41
C ARG A 40 7.91 3.56 -9.66
N PRO A 41 9.18 3.27 -10.01
CA PRO A 41 9.54 2.46 -11.17
C PRO A 41 8.77 1.14 -11.26
N PHE A 42 7.88 1.01 -12.25
CA PHE A 42 6.89 -0.08 -12.23
C PHE A 42 7.47 -1.47 -12.53
N PHE A 43 8.37 -1.56 -13.52
CA PHE A 43 8.80 -2.85 -14.10
C PHE A 43 9.86 -3.58 -13.27
N SER A 44 10.60 -2.87 -12.43
CA SER A 44 11.62 -3.43 -11.53
C SER A 44 11.05 -3.90 -10.18
N ARG A 45 9.72 -3.79 -9.98
CA ARG A 45 9.06 -4.21 -8.75
C ARG A 45 8.87 -5.73 -8.70
N ILE A 46 9.30 -6.33 -7.60
CA ILE A 46 9.13 -7.75 -7.29
C ILE A 46 8.41 -7.94 -5.95
N PRO A 47 7.64 -9.04 -5.78
CA PRO A 47 7.14 -9.43 -4.46
C PRO A 47 8.29 -9.90 -3.57
N ASP A 48 8.35 -9.43 -2.33
CA ASP A 48 9.37 -9.86 -1.37
C ASP A 48 8.86 -9.79 0.07
N GLN A 49 8.36 -10.93 0.57
CA GLN A 49 7.90 -11.04 1.96
C GLN A 49 9.06 -11.13 2.96
N SER A 50 10.30 -11.34 2.52
CA SER A 50 11.45 -11.44 3.41
C SER A 50 11.77 -10.11 4.11
N ILE A 51 11.29 -8.99 3.56
CA ILE A 51 11.33 -7.66 4.18
C ILE A 51 10.65 -7.68 5.56
N LEU A 52 9.61 -8.48 5.77
CA LEU A 52 8.83 -8.50 7.01
C LEU A 52 9.49 -9.36 8.08
N VAL A 53 9.69 -8.77 9.26
CA VAL A 53 10.11 -9.49 10.47
C VAL A 53 8.86 -9.94 11.21
N GLY A 54 8.48 -11.19 10.95
CA GLY A 54 7.19 -11.69 11.38
C GLY A 54 6.08 -11.23 10.44
N ASN A 55 5.24 -12.16 10.03
CA ASN A 55 4.05 -11.86 9.25
C ASN A 55 2.91 -12.67 9.85
N PRO A 56 1.99 -12.03 10.58
CA PRO A 56 0.82 -12.71 11.12
C PRO A 56 0.07 -13.43 10.00
N THR A 57 -0.08 -14.74 10.13
CA THR A 57 -0.83 -15.56 9.17
C THR A 57 -2.28 -15.77 9.59
N GLU A 58 -2.68 -15.16 10.71
CA GLU A 58 -4.01 -15.36 11.29
C GLU A 58 -5.04 -14.46 10.61
N ARG A 59 -6.04 -15.10 9.97
CA ARG A 59 -7.21 -14.42 9.43
C ARG A 59 -6.82 -13.26 8.49
N GLY A 60 -7.42 -12.08 8.69
CA GLY A 60 -7.22 -10.88 7.88
C GLY A 60 -6.03 -10.02 8.31
N SER A 61 -5.06 -10.53 9.08
CA SER A 61 -3.88 -9.75 9.54
C SER A 61 -2.66 -9.86 8.60
N HIS A 62 -2.78 -10.65 7.54
CA HIS A 62 -1.68 -10.96 6.62
C HIS A 62 -1.20 -9.73 5.84
N MET A 63 0.07 -9.36 6.01
CA MET A 63 0.70 -8.24 5.31
C MET A 63 1.31 -8.67 3.98
N ARG A 64 1.36 -7.76 3.00
CA ARG A 64 1.98 -8.00 1.69
C ARG A 64 3.06 -6.97 1.42
N ALA A 65 4.23 -7.45 1.01
CA ALA A 65 5.41 -6.65 0.77
C ALA A 65 5.93 -6.85 -0.67
N THR A 66 6.36 -5.74 -1.26
CA THR A 66 7.02 -5.68 -2.57
C THR A 66 8.17 -4.70 -2.49
N ARG A 67 9.19 -4.86 -3.34
CA ARG A 67 10.29 -3.90 -3.46
C ARG A 67 10.79 -3.79 -4.88
N ASP A 68 11.60 -2.77 -5.11
CA ASP A 68 12.45 -2.65 -6.28
C ASP A 68 13.58 -3.70 -6.21
N GLU A 69 13.89 -4.33 -7.34
CA GLU A 69 14.98 -5.31 -7.44
C GLU A 69 16.34 -4.69 -7.10
N ALA A 70 16.54 -3.41 -7.45
CA ALA A 70 17.74 -2.63 -7.18
C ALA A 70 17.69 -1.90 -5.83
N GLY A 71 16.72 -2.20 -4.96
CA GLY A 71 16.71 -1.72 -3.58
C GLY A 71 16.34 -0.23 -3.41
N ARG A 72 15.74 0.40 -4.42
CA ARG A 72 15.39 1.83 -4.38
C ARG A 72 14.10 2.15 -3.63
N TYR A 73 13.19 1.20 -3.48
CA TYR A 73 11.98 1.39 -2.68
C TYR A 73 11.33 0.07 -2.28
N ALA A 74 10.45 0.11 -1.28
CA ALA A 74 9.58 -0.98 -0.87
C ALA A 74 8.20 -0.47 -0.46
N PHE A 75 7.18 -1.30 -0.69
CA PHE A 75 5.81 -1.11 -0.20
C PHE A 75 5.43 -2.26 0.71
N VAL A 76 4.82 -1.95 1.85
CA VAL A 76 4.20 -2.93 2.74
C VAL A 76 2.74 -2.54 2.98
N TYR A 77 1.81 -3.34 2.48
CA TYR A 77 0.39 -3.22 2.79
C TYR A 77 0.07 -3.97 4.09
N THR A 78 -0.58 -3.28 5.03
CA THR A 78 -1.20 -3.89 6.21
C THR A 78 -2.72 -3.70 6.17
N PRO A 79 -3.50 -4.77 6.34
CA PRO A 79 -4.96 -4.70 6.44
C PRO A 79 -5.46 -4.26 7.82
N LEU A 80 -4.58 -4.23 8.84
CA LEU A 80 -4.89 -3.87 10.21
C LEU A 80 -3.90 -2.84 10.77
N THR A 81 -4.36 -2.02 11.71
CA THR A 81 -3.51 -1.11 12.48
C THR A 81 -2.67 -1.89 13.49
N GLN A 82 -1.53 -2.41 13.03
CA GLN A 82 -0.57 -3.16 13.87
C GLN A 82 0.86 -2.72 13.54
N PRO A 83 1.81 -2.81 14.51
CA PRO A 83 3.20 -2.50 14.25
C PRO A 83 3.77 -3.35 13.11
N ILE A 84 4.54 -2.71 12.22
CA ILE A 84 5.23 -3.38 11.11
C ILE A 84 6.74 -3.30 11.38
N THR A 85 7.37 -4.45 11.61
CA THR A 85 8.84 -4.51 11.68
C THR A 85 9.40 -4.98 10.34
N VAL A 86 10.30 -4.20 9.76
CA VAL A 86 10.94 -4.50 8.47
C VAL A 86 12.45 -4.65 8.63
N ARG A 87 13.04 -5.56 7.87
CA ARG A 87 14.50 -5.57 7.64
C ARG A 87 14.85 -4.59 6.53
N LEU A 88 16.04 -4.01 6.61
CA LEU A 88 16.53 -3.00 5.65
C LEU A 88 17.76 -3.46 4.87
N ASP A 89 18.14 -4.75 4.96
CA ASP A 89 19.27 -5.33 4.21
C ASP A 89 19.09 -5.33 2.69
N TRP A 90 17.88 -5.05 2.21
CA TRP A 90 17.56 -4.91 0.78
C TRP A 90 17.82 -3.51 0.24
N ALA A 91 17.97 -2.50 1.10
CA ALA A 91 18.12 -1.11 0.67
C ALA A 91 19.51 -0.89 0.05
N ALA A 92 19.55 -0.22 -1.10
CA ALA A 92 20.81 0.05 -1.79
C ALA A 92 21.61 1.19 -1.16
N GLU A 93 20.92 2.14 -0.55
CA GLU A 93 21.51 3.36 0.03
C GLU A 93 21.43 3.34 1.56
N GLU A 94 22.32 4.09 2.21
CA GLU A 94 22.44 4.11 3.67
C GLU A 94 21.31 4.86 4.39
N THR A 95 20.51 5.64 3.66
CA THR A 95 19.40 6.42 4.22
C THR A 95 18.12 6.15 3.46
N ILE A 96 17.07 5.80 4.19
CA ILE A 96 15.71 5.67 3.67
C ILE A 96 14.84 6.85 4.10
N ARG A 97 13.77 7.08 3.33
CA ARG A 97 12.67 7.98 3.65
C ARG A 97 11.37 7.18 3.72
N ALA A 98 10.66 7.28 4.83
CA ALA A 98 9.45 6.48 5.05
C ALA A 98 8.17 7.34 5.06
N TRP A 99 7.08 6.77 4.58
CA TRP A 99 5.77 7.40 4.49
C TRP A 99 4.65 6.44 4.89
N TRP A 100 3.58 7.00 5.45
CA TRP A 100 2.28 6.36 5.50
C TRP A 100 1.41 6.81 4.34
N TYR A 101 0.96 5.87 3.52
CA TYR A 101 0.01 6.09 2.45
C TYR A 101 -1.36 5.51 2.83
N ASN A 102 -2.40 6.33 2.70
CA ASN A 102 -3.79 5.97 2.96
C ASN A 102 -4.45 5.49 1.66
N PRO A 103 -4.67 4.18 1.47
CA PRO A 103 -5.29 3.65 0.25
C PRO A 103 -6.74 4.08 0.06
N ARG A 104 -7.40 4.57 1.12
CA ARG A 104 -8.80 5.01 1.11
C ARG A 104 -8.97 6.42 0.54
N THR A 105 -7.94 7.27 0.66
CA THR A 105 -8.00 8.70 0.30
C THR A 105 -6.88 9.15 -0.65
N GLY A 106 -5.84 8.35 -0.82
CA GLY A 106 -4.61 8.73 -1.52
C GLY A 106 -3.73 9.72 -0.75
N GLY A 107 -4.06 10.02 0.51
CA GLY A 107 -3.24 10.84 1.39
C GLY A 107 -1.91 10.17 1.69
N ALA A 108 -0.82 10.94 1.79
CA ALA A 108 0.46 10.42 2.22
C ALA A 108 1.11 11.38 3.21
N THR A 109 1.63 10.83 4.31
CA THR A 109 2.27 11.56 5.40
C THR A 109 3.68 11.04 5.59
N GLU A 110 4.66 11.94 5.57
CA GLU A 110 6.05 11.58 5.82
C GLU A 110 6.24 11.18 7.29
N ILE A 111 6.93 10.07 7.51
CA ILE A 111 7.31 9.58 8.83
C ILE A 111 8.67 10.18 9.21
N GLY A 112 9.61 10.21 8.25
CA GLY A 112 10.93 10.79 8.42
C GLY A 112 12.01 10.04 7.63
N ARG A 113 13.27 10.35 7.93
CA ARG A 113 14.46 9.70 7.37
C ARG A 113 15.14 8.83 8.43
N PHE A 114 15.64 7.68 8.00
CA PHE A 114 16.26 6.70 8.90
C PHE A 114 17.48 6.07 8.26
N ALA A 115 18.42 5.61 9.07
CA ALA A 115 19.51 4.77 8.59
C ALA A 115 18.95 3.45 8.06
N ALA A 116 19.41 3.02 6.89
CA ALA A 116 19.03 1.77 6.24
C ALA A 116 19.77 0.56 6.85
N ALA A 117 19.71 0.43 8.18
CA ALA A 117 20.49 -0.56 8.92
C ALA A 117 19.60 -1.39 9.84
N GLY A 118 19.80 -2.70 9.82
CA GLY A 118 19.13 -3.64 10.72
C GLY A 118 17.63 -3.71 10.48
N GLN A 119 16.86 -3.47 11.54
CA GLN A 119 15.40 -3.55 11.55
C GLN A 119 14.80 -2.27 12.10
N LEU A 120 13.68 -1.84 11.51
CA LEU A 120 12.89 -0.73 12.02
C LEU A 120 11.43 -1.15 12.19
N THR A 121 10.79 -0.63 13.24
CA THR A 121 9.38 -0.83 13.51
C THR A 121 8.62 0.46 13.25
N PHE A 122 7.59 0.38 12.41
CA PHE A 122 6.71 1.50 12.08
C PHE A 122 5.31 1.25 12.62
N GLN A 123 4.74 2.27 13.28
CA GLN A 123 3.37 2.22 13.80
C GLN A 123 2.41 2.94 12.83
N PRO A 124 1.41 2.25 12.26
CA PRO A 124 0.41 2.90 11.41
C PRO A 124 -0.49 3.85 12.22
N PRO A 125 -1.05 4.90 11.59
CA PRO A 125 -2.05 5.76 12.20
C PRO A 125 -3.30 4.98 12.63
N ILE A 126 -3.96 5.45 13.69
CA ILE A 126 -5.06 4.72 14.37
C ILE A 126 -6.37 4.75 13.57
N ASP A 127 -6.57 5.74 12.70
CA ASP A 127 -7.75 5.94 11.85
C ASP A 127 -7.86 4.95 10.66
N GLY A 128 -7.18 3.80 10.78
CA GLY A 128 -7.24 2.67 9.86
C GLY A 128 -8.60 1.97 9.81
N PRO A 129 -8.76 1.06 8.83
CA PRO A 129 -8.21 -0.26 9.13
C PRO A 129 -6.87 -0.53 8.43
N ASP A 130 -6.70 -0.03 7.22
CA ASP A 130 -5.61 -0.41 6.32
C ASP A 130 -4.67 0.75 5.96
N TRP A 131 -3.41 0.41 5.71
CA TRP A 131 -2.34 1.37 5.39
C TRP A 131 -1.30 0.74 4.47
N VAL A 132 -0.58 1.58 3.72
CA VAL A 132 0.65 1.17 3.04
C VAL A 132 1.83 1.95 3.62
N LEU A 133 2.80 1.22 4.15
CA LEU A 133 4.12 1.76 4.46
C LEU A 133 4.90 1.85 3.15
N VAL A 134 5.35 3.04 2.80
CA VAL A 134 6.24 3.27 1.66
C VAL A 134 7.62 3.63 2.20
N ILE A 135 8.63 2.90 1.74
CA ILE A 135 10.03 3.14 2.08
C ILE A 135 10.73 3.45 0.77
N ASP A 136 11.27 4.65 0.65
CA ASP A 136 12.06 5.08 -0.49
C ASP A 136 13.53 5.17 -0.09
N ASP A 137 14.41 4.92 -1.04
CA ASP A 137 15.76 5.47 -1.01
C ASP A 137 15.65 7.00 -0.94
N ALA A 138 16.34 7.58 0.05
CA ALA A 138 16.32 9.02 0.27
C ALA A 138 17.04 9.84 -0.83
N ALA A 139 17.88 9.20 -1.65
CA ALA A 139 18.58 9.79 -2.79
C ALA A 139 17.77 9.73 -4.10
N ALA A 140 16.82 8.79 -4.23
CA ALA A 140 16.03 8.60 -5.44
C ALA A 140 14.99 9.68 -5.72
N ASP A 141 14.69 10.54 -4.73
CA ASP A 141 13.78 11.70 -4.80
C ASP A 141 12.45 11.46 -5.55
N PHE A 142 11.81 10.32 -5.30
CA PHE A 142 10.55 9.94 -5.95
C PHE A 142 9.33 10.83 -5.57
N GLY A 143 9.54 11.88 -4.79
CA GLY A 143 8.47 12.73 -4.28
C GLY A 143 7.45 12.00 -3.39
N ARG A 144 6.35 12.68 -3.10
CA ARG A 144 5.29 12.13 -2.25
C ARG A 144 4.57 10.96 -2.96
N PRO A 145 4.36 9.80 -2.30
CA PRO A 145 3.68 8.66 -2.91
C PRO A 145 2.27 8.99 -3.41
N GLY A 146 1.92 8.45 -4.59
CA GLY A 146 0.59 8.59 -5.19
C GLY A 146 0.28 9.94 -5.86
N ILE A 147 1.28 10.80 -6.06
CA ILE A 147 1.19 11.96 -6.96
C ILE A 147 1.64 11.51 -8.36
N GLN A 148 0.94 11.98 -9.40
CA GLN A 148 1.32 11.86 -10.80
C GLN A 148 1.85 13.21 -11.29
#